data_AF-A0A8T1UDD7-F1
#
_entry.id   AF-A0A8T1UDD7-F1
#
_cell.length_a   1.000
_cell.length_b   1.000
_cell.length_c   1.000
_cell.angle_alpha   90.00
_cell.angle_beta   90.00
_cell.angle_gamma   90.00
#
_symmetry.space_group_name_H-M   'P 1'
#
loop_
_entity.id
_entity.type
_entity.pdbx_description
1 polymer ?
#
loop_
_entity_poly.entity_id
_entity_poly.type
_entity_poly.pdbx_seq_one_letter_code
_entity_poly.pdbx_strand_id
1 'polypeptide(L)'
;MVAPLCWVRRFTVVGFLVALNGRVDATCAGGSTTLSTEDCSGCEDYDLCLGYTSASSCSGSGCETEGDCTYKCLSADKSSEKLVVLVEFGTYKSDEELAAGGYTESDLAGYPDETSDWPSVSNDDVTALGRISVSSAVTTFIASGGTAAVEYPKGKVSNIILSSNVISSATSVTSVGLMNLALKNQIDTLSAFVPTSLESLDLSNTLLSTFPAKLSTLQVLKELVLDNNYVTTVDSTNGIDSITTLSMQNNDLANFSAVFSKVENLYLGGNNLTSIPSAIYSYSSLKTLNLQLLASKRLRPERRTKKHTAAFVEEIKLIANFDHPNLVRLIGAAWTVETDLQMLLEYMEGGDLRRYLADPNTPSGWTTTKFNIAIDVIEALVYLHSFQPPLVHRDLKSKNVLLSSDMEAKLSDFGTSRFRSSDKTMTGGVGTGRWLAPEVIRGDSDYGPAADIYSFGTLLTELDTNQIPYDNVRASNGKIMSDLTILHRVASGKLHPKVRSTCGKALKDLVERCLLEDPDERPTAPAIAYELRVIQQEMAGAH
;
A
#
# COMPACT_ATOMS: atom_id res chain seq x y z
N MET A 1 14.63 52.24 80.33
CA MET A 1 14.07 53.60 80.45
C MET A 1 13.82 54.09 79.03
N VAL A 2 12.63 54.41 78.53
CA VAL A 2 11.25 54.48 79.03
C VAL A 2 10.38 54.19 77.79
N ALA A 3 9.18 53.64 78.01
CA ALA A 3 8.09 53.40 77.05
C ALA A 3 7.41 54.73 76.59
N PRO A 4 6.13 54.85 76.15
CA PRO A 4 5.12 53.86 75.72
C PRO A 4 4.13 54.30 74.58
N LEU A 5 3.21 53.37 74.21
CA LEU A 5 1.76 53.53 73.85
C LEU A 5 1.39 54.20 72.50
N CYS A 6 0.39 53.79 71.71
CA CYS A 6 -0.67 52.77 71.73
C CYS A 6 -1.41 52.91 70.36
N TRP A 7 -1.94 51.91 69.66
CA TRP A 7 -3.24 51.27 69.89
C TRP A 7 -3.38 50.12 68.86
N VAL A 8 -3.66 48.90 69.31
CA VAL A 8 -4.34 47.89 68.48
C VAL A 8 -5.46 47.27 69.32
N ARG A 9 -6.70 47.50 68.87
CA ARG A 9 -7.90 46.81 69.35
C ARG A 9 -7.99 45.45 68.67
N ARG A 10 -8.22 44.41 69.49
CA ARG A 10 -8.62 43.07 69.07
C ARG A 10 -9.95 43.11 68.33
N PHE A 11 -10.05 42.35 67.24
CA PHE A 11 -11.25 41.61 66.90
C PHE A 11 -10.83 40.19 66.51
N THR A 12 -11.29 39.23 67.31
CA THR A 12 -11.30 37.80 67.02
C THR A 12 -12.16 37.53 65.79
N VAL A 13 -11.60 36.86 64.78
CA VAL A 13 -12.36 36.23 63.71
C VAL A 13 -12.06 34.73 63.73
N VAL A 14 -13.16 33.99 63.80
CA VAL A 14 -13.26 32.53 63.72
C VAL A 14 -12.63 32.05 62.41
N GLY A 15 -11.55 31.29 62.50
CA GLY A 15 -10.93 30.63 61.35
C GLY A 15 -11.72 29.39 60.97
N PHE A 16 -12.50 29.48 59.89
CA PHE A 16 -13.03 28.35 59.16
C PHE A 16 -11.87 27.46 58.67
N LEU A 17 -11.86 26.19 59.06
CA LEU A 17 -11.12 25.14 58.35
C LEU A 17 -11.81 24.92 56.99
N VAL A 18 -11.30 25.57 55.96
CA VAL A 18 -11.57 25.18 54.57
C VAL A 18 -10.50 24.15 54.20
N ALA A 19 -10.91 22.89 54.09
CA ALA A 19 -10.12 21.90 53.38
C ALA A 19 -10.01 22.36 51.92
N LEU A 20 -8.80 22.76 51.51
CA LEU A 20 -8.44 22.94 50.11
C LEU A 20 -8.30 21.56 49.47
N ASN A 21 -9.42 20.88 49.21
CA ASN A 21 -9.43 19.69 48.35
C ASN A 21 -9.57 20.16 46.91
N GLY A 22 -8.51 20.04 46.11
CA GLY A 22 -8.59 20.23 44.66
C GLY A 22 -7.36 20.79 43.96
N ARG A 23 -6.19 20.89 44.60
CA ARG A 23 -4.94 21.17 43.87
C ARG A 23 -4.30 19.85 43.49
N VAL A 24 -4.19 19.60 42.18
CA VAL A 24 -3.46 18.45 41.63
C VAL A 24 -2.11 18.95 41.09
N ASP A 25 -1.04 18.21 41.32
CA ASP A 25 0.32 18.50 40.86
C ASP A 25 0.50 18.00 39.42
N ALA A 26 0.82 18.92 38.50
CA ALA A 26 1.03 18.63 37.09
C ALA A 26 2.32 17.83 36.81
N THR A 27 3.16 17.58 37.83
CA THR A 27 4.42 16.85 37.70
C THR A 27 4.33 15.35 38.01
N CYS A 28 3.16 14.86 38.45
CA CYS A 28 2.96 13.45 38.73
C CYS A 28 2.93 12.57 37.46
N ALA A 29 3.21 11.27 37.61
CA ALA A 29 3.21 10.29 36.52
C ALA A 29 4.12 10.62 35.31
N GLY A 30 5.26 11.28 35.54
CA GLY A 30 6.16 11.77 34.48
C GLY A 30 5.69 13.06 33.80
N GLY A 31 4.60 13.65 34.27
CA GLY A 31 4.00 14.90 33.79
C GLY A 31 2.67 14.69 33.06
N SER A 32 1.86 15.75 32.98
CA SER A 32 0.49 15.66 32.47
C SER A 32 0.32 15.41 30.96
N THR A 33 1.42 15.29 30.21
CA THR A 33 1.43 14.97 28.77
C THR A 33 2.46 13.90 28.42
N THR A 34 2.95 13.18 29.44
CA THR A 34 3.96 12.14 29.31
C THR A 34 3.37 10.82 29.75
N LEU A 35 3.41 9.82 28.87
CA LEU A 35 3.06 8.46 29.23
C LEU A 35 4.30 7.75 29.79
N SER A 36 4.23 7.24 31.01
CA SER A 36 5.38 6.58 31.67
C SER A 36 4.92 5.45 32.60
N THR A 37 5.85 4.81 33.29
CA THR A 37 5.55 3.94 34.45
C THR A 37 6.13 4.53 35.75
N GLU A 38 6.56 5.79 35.74
CA GLU A 38 7.18 6.45 36.89
C GLU A 38 6.14 7.24 37.68
N ASP A 39 6.32 7.35 38.99
CA ASP A 39 5.53 8.21 39.88
C ASP A 39 4.00 8.02 39.83
N CYS A 40 3.55 6.76 39.69
CA CYS A 40 2.15 6.35 39.73
C CYS A 40 1.92 5.10 40.60
N SER A 41 2.17 5.22 41.90
CA SER A 41 2.12 4.13 42.89
C SER A 41 0.77 3.42 43.07
N GLY A 42 -0.33 4.04 42.62
CA GLY A 42 -1.66 3.45 42.60
C GLY A 42 -1.91 2.52 41.42
N CYS A 43 -1.06 2.54 40.39
CA CYS A 43 -1.12 1.58 39.28
C CYS A 43 -0.42 0.27 39.67
N GLU A 44 -0.80 -0.84 39.04
CA GLU A 44 -0.09 -2.08 39.29
C GLU A 44 1.32 -2.07 38.67
N ASP A 45 2.20 -2.98 39.12
CA ASP A 45 3.55 -3.08 38.56
C ASP A 45 3.54 -3.17 37.03
N TYR A 46 4.36 -2.34 36.36
CA TYR A 46 4.51 -2.23 34.91
C TYR A 46 3.31 -1.65 34.14
N ASP A 47 2.21 -1.31 34.81
CA ASP A 47 1.14 -0.55 34.18
C ASP A 47 1.66 0.83 33.78
N LEU A 48 1.23 1.29 32.61
CA LEU A 48 1.55 2.64 32.16
C LEU A 48 0.58 3.62 32.80
N CYS A 49 1.01 4.85 32.98
CA CYS A 49 0.22 5.88 33.61
C CYS A 49 0.38 7.23 32.93
N LEU A 50 -0.72 7.96 32.84
CA LEU A 50 -0.77 9.34 32.32
C LEU A 50 -1.29 10.26 33.42
N GLY A 51 -0.49 11.27 33.77
CA GLY A 51 -0.87 12.28 34.77
C GLY A 51 -1.89 13.28 34.24
N TYR A 52 -2.65 13.90 35.15
CA TYR A 52 -3.61 14.96 34.83
C TYR A 52 -3.39 16.18 35.71
N THR A 53 -3.65 17.37 35.15
CA THR A 53 -3.56 18.64 35.87
C THR A 53 -4.76 18.90 36.81
N SER A 54 -5.82 18.08 36.71
CA SER A 54 -6.96 18.14 37.62
C SER A 54 -7.65 16.77 37.73
N ALA A 55 -8.21 16.47 38.90
CA ALA A 55 -8.95 15.23 39.14
C ALA A 55 -10.15 15.07 38.19
N SER A 56 -10.79 16.19 37.83
CA SER A 56 -11.91 16.22 36.88
C SER A 56 -11.52 15.93 35.43
N SER A 57 -10.24 16.04 35.08
CA SER A 57 -9.75 15.77 33.72
C SER A 57 -9.56 14.27 33.46
N CYS A 58 -9.36 13.48 34.52
CA CYS A 58 -9.32 12.04 34.39
C CYS A 58 -10.75 11.49 34.41
N SER A 59 -11.13 10.79 33.33
CA SER A 59 -12.45 10.16 33.22
C SER A 59 -12.35 8.73 32.70
N GLY A 60 -13.30 7.88 33.13
CA GLY A 60 -13.34 6.46 32.80
C GLY A 60 -12.75 5.55 33.89
N SER A 61 -12.55 4.28 33.54
CA SER A 61 -11.90 3.29 34.40
C SER A 61 -10.38 3.54 34.47
N GLY A 62 -9.77 3.22 35.62
CA GLY A 62 -8.32 3.34 35.83
C GLY A 62 -7.86 4.72 36.30
N CYS A 63 -8.77 5.67 36.55
CA CYS A 63 -8.43 6.95 37.15
C CYS A 63 -8.21 6.80 38.66
N GLU A 64 -6.97 7.01 39.09
CA GLU A 64 -6.57 6.98 40.49
C GLU A 64 -6.20 8.37 40.98
N THR A 65 -6.42 8.63 42.27
CA THR A 65 -5.98 9.87 42.92
C THR A 65 -5.28 9.55 44.24
N GLU A 66 -4.01 9.91 44.31
CA GLU A 66 -3.14 9.69 45.47
C GLU A 66 -2.50 11.00 45.90
N GLY A 67 -2.89 11.50 47.09
CA GLY A 67 -2.47 12.82 47.55
C GLY A 67 -2.94 13.93 46.59
N ASP A 68 -2.00 14.73 46.10
CA ASP A 68 -2.23 15.77 45.10
C ASP A 68 -2.01 15.25 43.67
N CYS A 69 -1.92 13.93 43.43
CA CYS A 69 -1.67 13.36 42.11
C CYS A 69 -2.94 12.68 41.57
N THR A 70 -3.33 12.99 40.33
CA THR A 70 -4.35 12.23 39.59
C THR A 70 -3.72 11.70 38.32
N TYR A 71 -3.87 10.39 38.08
CA TYR A 71 -3.36 9.73 36.89
C TYR A 71 -4.32 8.63 36.43
N LYS A 72 -4.25 8.29 35.14
CA LYS A 72 -4.96 7.13 34.56
C LYS A 72 -3.99 5.99 34.37
N CYS A 73 -4.25 4.86 35.03
CA CYS A 73 -3.53 3.61 34.83
C CYS A 73 -4.05 2.88 33.58
N LEU A 74 -3.11 2.38 32.79
CA LEU A 74 -3.32 1.62 31.57
C LEU A 74 -2.65 0.26 31.76
N SER A 75 -3.48 -0.77 31.92
CA SER A 75 -3.01 -2.10 32.29
C SER A 75 -2.16 -2.74 31.20
N ALA A 76 -1.00 -3.28 31.58
CA ALA A 76 -0.12 -4.04 30.70
C ALA A 76 -0.12 -5.53 31.10
N ASP A 77 -0.20 -6.44 30.13
CA ASP A 77 -0.07 -7.87 30.41
C ASP A 77 1.38 -8.24 30.76
N LYS A 78 1.61 -8.44 32.06
CA LYS A 78 2.93 -8.74 32.64
C LYS A 78 3.45 -10.12 32.25
N SER A 79 2.55 -11.02 31.83
CA SER A 79 2.88 -12.38 31.42
C SER A 79 3.21 -12.51 29.93
N SER A 80 2.92 -11.47 29.14
CA SER A 80 3.19 -11.43 27.71
C SER A 80 4.68 -11.23 27.42
N GLU A 81 5.17 -11.92 26.39
CA GLU A 81 6.52 -11.71 25.82
C GLU A 81 6.60 -10.42 24.96
N LYS A 82 5.44 -9.84 24.65
CA LYS A 82 5.27 -8.65 23.82
C LYS A 82 4.53 -7.56 24.60
N LEU A 83 5.04 -6.33 24.57
CA LEU A 83 4.32 -5.14 25.01
C LEU A 83 4.17 -4.18 23.83
N VAL A 84 2.94 -3.80 23.50
CA VAL A 84 2.63 -2.75 22.54
C VAL A 84 2.06 -1.54 23.28
N VAL A 85 2.51 -0.35 22.91
CA VAL A 85 2.00 0.93 23.38
C VAL A 85 1.48 1.70 22.18
N LEU A 86 0.18 1.97 22.16
CA LEU A 86 -0.51 2.63 21.06
C LEU A 86 -0.68 4.12 21.37
N VAL A 87 -0.30 4.95 20.42
CA VAL A 87 -0.49 6.40 20.47
C VAL A 87 -1.42 6.76 19.33
N GLU A 88 -2.72 6.78 19.60
CA GLU A 88 -3.77 7.00 18.62
C GLU A 88 -3.57 8.35 17.90
N PHE A 89 -3.88 8.40 16.61
CA PHE A 89 -3.73 9.64 15.84
C PHE A 89 -4.67 10.71 16.38
N GLY A 90 -4.10 11.84 16.77
CA GLY A 90 -4.85 13.03 17.17
C GLY A 90 -5.08 13.99 16.00
N THR A 91 -5.20 15.27 16.34
CA THR A 91 -5.34 16.39 15.40
C THR A 91 -4.05 16.73 14.63
N TYR A 92 -2.90 16.20 15.06
CA TYR A 92 -1.62 16.41 14.40
C TYR A 92 -1.61 15.84 12.98
N LYS A 93 -0.98 16.59 12.06
CA LYS A 93 -0.68 16.18 10.69
C LYS A 93 0.77 16.54 10.40
N SER A 94 1.55 15.57 9.91
CA SER A 94 2.93 15.83 9.47
C SER A 94 2.94 16.67 8.19
N ASP A 95 4.06 17.34 7.92
CA ASP A 95 4.24 18.06 6.65
C ASP A 95 4.10 17.09 5.46
N GLU A 96 4.57 15.86 5.64
CA GLU A 96 4.51 14.83 4.62
C GLU A 96 3.08 14.28 4.40
N GLU A 97 2.26 14.15 5.45
CA GLU A 97 0.81 13.86 5.31
C GLU A 97 0.10 14.99 4.56
N LEU A 98 0.38 16.25 4.91
CA LEU A 98 -0.21 17.41 4.23
C LEU A 98 0.19 17.46 2.75
N ALA A 99 1.46 17.15 2.44
CA ALA A 99 1.96 17.06 1.07
C ALA A 99 1.27 15.94 0.25
N ALA A 100 0.87 14.85 0.92
CA ALA A 100 0.10 13.77 0.30
C ALA A 100 -1.40 14.08 0.10
N GLY A 101 -1.85 15.29 0.43
CA GLY A 101 -3.27 15.70 0.35
C GLY A 101 -4.06 15.46 1.65
N GLY A 102 -3.41 14.93 2.68
CA GLY A 102 -4.02 14.53 3.94
C GLY A 102 -4.79 13.22 3.88
N TYR A 103 -4.92 12.55 5.02
CA TYR A 103 -5.70 11.32 5.14
C TYR A 103 -7.05 11.58 5.83
N THR A 104 -8.10 11.01 5.28
CA THR A 104 -9.48 11.06 5.78
C THR A 104 -9.80 9.83 6.63
N GLU A 105 -10.91 9.86 7.37
CA GLU A 105 -11.40 8.68 8.09
C GLU A 105 -11.64 7.49 7.15
N SER A 106 -12.11 7.73 5.92
CA SER A 106 -12.28 6.67 4.93
C SER A 106 -10.98 6.02 4.48
N ASP A 107 -9.88 6.79 4.41
CA ASP A 107 -8.56 6.24 4.07
C ASP A 107 -8.03 5.33 5.18
N LEU A 108 -8.54 5.49 6.41
CA LEU A 108 -8.18 4.72 7.58
C LEU A 108 -9.20 3.62 7.93
N ALA A 109 -10.34 3.53 7.23
CA ALA A 109 -11.48 2.69 7.59
C ALA A 109 -11.26 1.16 7.45
N GLY A 110 -10.07 0.71 7.06
CA GLY A 110 -9.70 -0.70 6.93
C GLY A 110 -8.63 -1.19 7.90
N TYR A 111 -8.07 -0.31 8.72
CA TYR A 111 -7.02 -0.69 9.66
C TYR A 111 -7.61 -1.36 10.92
N PRO A 112 -6.91 -2.35 11.50
CA PRO A 112 -7.34 -2.97 12.74
C PRO A 112 -7.34 -1.98 13.90
N ASP A 113 -8.13 -2.32 14.92
CA ASP A 113 -8.20 -1.62 16.19
C ASP A 113 -7.86 -2.62 17.30
N GLU A 114 -6.70 -2.42 17.91
CA GLU A 114 -6.14 -3.23 18.99
C GLU A 114 -6.10 -2.44 20.31
N THR A 115 -6.81 -1.31 20.41
CA THR A 115 -6.84 -0.44 21.61
C THR A 115 -7.46 -1.11 22.83
N SER A 116 -8.23 -2.19 22.65
CA SER A 116 -8.72 -3.02 23.75
C SER A 116 -7.68 -4.00 24.28
N ASP A 117 -6.69 -4.35 23.47
CA ASP A 117 -5.72 -5.41 23.75
C ASP A 117 -4.41 -4.82 24.32
N TRP A 118 -4.13 -3.57 24.00
CA TRP A 118 -2.89 -2.87 24.36
C TRP A 118 -3.16 -1.50 24.98
N PRO A 119 -2.30 -1.04 25.91
CA PRO A 119 -2.33 0.33 26.41
C PRO A 119 -2.38 1.36 25.26
N SER A 120 -3.45 2.15 25.21
CA SER A 120 -3.62 3.22 24.21
C SER A 120 -3.87 4.58 24.85
N VAL A 121 -3.37 5.62 24.18
CA VAL A 121 -3.58 7.03 24.53
C VAL A 121 -3.75 7.88 23.27
N SER A 122 -4.54 8.95 23.36
CA SER A 122 -4.65 9.92 22.27
C SER A 122 -3.40 10.78 22.16
N ASN A 123 -2.92 11.02 20.93
CA ASN A 123 -1.84 11.98 20.68
C ASN A 123 -2.25 13.45 20.94
N ASP A 124 -3.54 13.74 21.10
CA ASP A 124 -3.99 15.06 21.58
C ASP A 124 -3.72 15.27 23.08
N ASP A 125 -3.61 14.16 23.84
CA ASP A 125 -3.36 14.19 25.29
C ASP A 125 -1.89 13.95 25.63
N VAL A 126 -1.15 13.20 24.79
CA VAL A 126 0.23 12.78 25.06
C VAL A 126 1.19 13.33 24.00
N THR A 127 2.23 14.00 24.48
CA THR A 127 3.31 14.58 23.66
C THR A 127 4.66 13.89 23.86
N ALA A 128 4.80 13.04 24.89
CA ALA A 128 6.06 12.35 25.16
C ALA A 128 5.88 10.92 25.70
N LEU A 129 6.83 10.05 25.38
CA LEU A 129 7.04 8.78 26.08
C LEU A 129 8.15 8.94 27.11
N GLY A 130 7.78 8.78 28.37
CA GLY A 130 8.64 8.73 29.54
C GLY A 130 9.41 7.41 29.64
N ARG A 131 10.01 7.16 30.81
CA ARG A 131 10.53 5.84 31.14
C ARG A 131 9.39 4.83 31.28
N ILE A 132 9.57 3.67 30.66
CA ILE A 132 8.65 2.54 30.69
C ILE A 132 9.41 1.34 31.24
N SER A 133 9.06 0.95 32.46
CA SER A 133 9.54 -0.29 33.06
C SER A 133 8.73 -1.45 32.51
N VAL A 134 9.41 -2.49 32.05
CA VAL A 134 8.79 -3.70 31.51
C VAL A 134 9.14 -4.92 32.36
N SER A 135 8.28 -5.93 32.35
CA SER A 135 8.56 -7.19 33.04
C SER A 135 9.73 -7.93 32.38
N SER A 136 10.39 -8.82 33.11
CA SER A 136 11.48 -9.62 32.56
C SER A 136 11.03 -10.65 31.51
N ALA A 137 9.71 -10.88 31.36
CA ALA A 137 9.16 -11.72 30.30
C ALA A 137 9.15 -11.01 28.94
N VAL A 138 9.10 -9.67 28.92
CA VAL A 138 9.01 -8.89 27.68
C VAL A 138 10.33 -8.96 26.93
N THR A 139 10.29 -9.52 25.72
CA THR A 139 11.40 -9.57 24.76
C THR A 139 11.16 -8.64 23.57
N THR A 140 9.90 -8.30 23.28
CA THR A 140 9.50 -7.42 22.19
C THR A 140 8.72 -6.22 22.73
N PHE A 141 9.21 -5.02 22.43
CA PHE A 141 8.54 -3.77 22.76
C PHE A 141 8.15 -3.04 21.48
N ILE A 142 6.92 -2.57 21.35
CA ILE A 142 6.47 -1.76 20.22
C ILE A 142 5.80 -0.50 20.74
N ALA A 143 6.24 0.67 20.27
CA ALA A 143 5.46 1.90 20.36
C ALA A 143 5.00 2.27 18.95
N SER A 144 3.69 2.35 18.72
CA SER A 144 3.13 2.64 17.41
C SER A 144 2.15 3.80 17.45
N GLY A 145 2.23 4.68 16.45
CA GLY A 145 1.13 5.59 16.14
C GLY A 145 -0.06 4.82 15.56
N GLY A 146 -1.27 5.28 15.89
CA GLY A 146 -2.53 4.68 15.44
C GLY A 146 -3.17 3.73 16.47
N THR A 147 -4.16 2.98 16.02
CA THR A 147 -4.99 2.06 16.83
C THR A 147 -4.47 0.63 16.84
N ALA A 148 -3.41 0.33 16.09
CA ALA A 148 -2.80 -1.00 16.03
C ALA A 148 -1.31 -0.91 15.64
N ALA A 149 -0.55 -1.95 15.94
CA ALA A 149 0.86 -2.05 15.55
C ALA A 149 1.01 -2.56 14.09
N VAL A 150 0.59 -1.74 13.12
CA VAL A 150 0.61 -2.02 11.68
C VAL A 150 1.16 -0.84 10.89
N GLU A 151 1.51 -1.04 9.62
CA GLU A 151 1.96 0.04 8.74
C GLU A 151 0.78 0.88 8.24
N TYR A 152 0.67 2.12 8.73
CA TYR A 152 -0.29 3.11 8.25
C TYR A 152 0.21 3.81 6.98
N PRO A 153 -0.64 4.60 6.28
CA PRO A 153 -0.23 5.33 5.10
C PRO A 153 1.01 6.20 5.39
N LYS A 154 1.98 6.18 4.47
CA LYS A 154 3.27 6.87 4.63
C LYS A 154 3.08 8.35 4.98
N GLY A 155 3.69 8.80 6.06
CA GLY A 155 3.55 10.16 6.60
C GLY A 155 2.45 10.30 7.66
N LYS A 156 1.49 9.36 7.77
CA LYS A 156 0.50 9.36 8.85
C LYS A 156 1.16 8.87 10.15
N VAL A 157 1.42 9.79 11.06
CA VAL A 157 2.18 9.51 12.29
C VAL A 157 1.60 10.23 13.50
N SER A 158 1.89 9.72 14.69
CA SER A 158 1.67 10.41 15.95
C SER A 158 2.90 11.22 16.34
N ASN A 159 2.71 12.47 16.75
CA ASN A 159 3.78 13.38 17.13
C ASN A 159 4.14 13.20 18.60
N ILE A 160 5.18 12.41 18.87
CA ILE A 160 5.64 12.13 20.22
C ILE A 160 7.15 12.31 20.35
N ILE A 161 7.58 12.79 21.51
CA ILE A 161 8.99 12.90 21.85
C ILE A 161 9.39 11.74 22.75
N LEU A 162 10.46 11.03 22.39
CA LEU A 162 11.08 10.05 23.26
C LEU A 162 11.98 10.75 24.29
N SER A 163 11.68 10.56 25.57
CA SER A 163 12.50 11.08 26.68
C SER A 163 13.73 10.21 26.94
N SER A 164 14.75 10.75 27.63
CA SER A 164 15.94 9.97 27.98
C SER A 164 15.54 8.75 28.81
N ASN A 165 15.87 7.55 28.32
CA ASN A 165 15.61 6.25 28.95
C ASN A 165 14.16 5.72 28.87
N VAL A 166 13.56 5.70 27.68
CA VAL A 166 12.25 5.04 27.48
C VAL A 166 12.30 3.57 27.92
N ILE A 167 13.13 2.74 27.30
CA ILE A 167 13.32 1.32 27.67
C ILE A 167 14.80 0.92 27.73
N SER A 168 15.72 1.89 27.83
CA SER A 168 17.17 1.64 27.76
C SER A 168 17.69 0.69 28.85
N SER A 169 16.99 0.59 29.99
CA SER A 169 17.31 -0.34 31.08
C SER A 169 16.72 -1.75 30.92
N ALA A 170 15.86 -1.98 29.92
CA ALA A 170 15.15 -3.25 29.71
C ALA A 170 16.01 -4.26 28.95
N THR A 171 16.95 -4.90 29.64
CA THR A 171 17.93 -5.83 29.02
C THR A 171 17.33 -7.14 28.50
N SER A 172 16.11 -7.49 28.89
CA SER A 172 15.37 -8.63 28.33
C SER A 172 14.85 -8.35 26.91
N VAL A 173 14.68 -7.07 26.55
CA VAL A 173 14.14 -6.66 25.25
C VAL A 173 15.24 -6.75 24.19
N THR A 174 14.95 -7.52 23.13
CA THR A 174 15.84 -7.76 21.99
C THR A 174 15.23 -7.29 20.67
N SER A 175 13.93 -7.00 20.64
CA SER A 175 13.21 -6.49 19.47
C SER A 175 12.44 -5.22 19.86
N VAL A 176 12.65 -4.14 19.11
CA VAL A 176 11.96 -2.86 19.32
C VAL A 176 11.34 -2.38 18.02
N GLY A 177 10.05 -2.05 18.04
CA GLY A 177 9.38 -1.34 16.96
C GLY A 177 8.98 0.06 17.42
N LEU A 178 9.41 1.09 16.70
CA LEU A 178 8.94 2.46 16.85
C LEU A 178 8.34 2.86 15.50
N MET A 179 7.02 2.69 15.36
CA MET A 179 6.36 2.72 14.05
C MET A 179 5.34 3.85 13.98
N ASN A 180 5.19 4.51 12.83
CA ASN A 180 4.18 5.57 12.66
C ASN A 180 4.33 6.71 13.69
N LEU A 181 5.57 7.05 14.08
CA LEU A 181 5.88 8.09 15.08
C LEU A 181 6.76 9.18 14.45
N ALA A 182 6.50 10.46 14.74
CA ALA A 182 7.28 11.57 14.20
C ALA A 182 8.69 11.68 14.86
N LEU A 183 9.65 10.85 14.45
CA LEU A 183 10.98 10.75 15.09
C LEU A 183 12.12 11.44 14.31
N LYS A 184 11.80 12.16 13.23
CA LYS A 184 12.75 12.90 12.36
C LYS A 184 13.84 13.67 13.13
N ASN A 185 13.46 14.31 14.24
CA ASN A 185 14.36 15.16 15.03
C ASN A 185 15.10 14.42 16.16
N GLN A 186 14.89 13.11 16.32
CA GLN A 186 15.47 12.31 17.40
C GLN A 186 16.37 11.17 16.89
N ILE A 187 16.62 11.13 15.59
CA ILE A 187 17.37 10.04 14.94
C ILE A 187 18.76 9.81 15.53
N ASP A 188 19.47 10.90 15.87
CA ASP A 188 20.83 10.84 16.41
C ASP A 188 20.89 10.45 17.90
N THR A 189 19.76 10.50 18.60
CA THR A 189 19.65 10.17 20.02
C THR A 189 18.91 8.86 20.28
N LEU A 190 18.37 8.22 19.24
CA LEU A 190 17.59 6.97 19.32
C LEU A 190 18.25 5.88 20.16
N SER A 191 19.57 5.69 20.00
CA SER A 191 20.30 4.64 20.73
C SER A 191 20.38 4.86 22.25
N ALA A 192 20.05 6.05 22.75
CA ALA A 192 19.93 6.32 24.18
C ALA A 192 18.57 5.91 24.78
N PHE A 193 17.57 5.62 23.94
CA PHE A 193 16.21 5.28 24.37
C PHE A 193 15.94 3.77 24.41
N VAL A 194 16.76 3.00 23.69
CA VAL A 194 16.63 1.54 23.52
C VAL A 194 17.76 0.80 24.23
N PRO A 195 17.56 -0.48 24.61
CA PRO A 195 18.59 -1.25 25.31
C PRO A 195 19.74 -1.65 24.37
N THR A 196 20.93 -1.86 24.94
CA THR A 196 22.11 -2.28 24.17
C THR A 196 22.07 -3.74 23.72
N SER A 197 21.14 -4.54 24.26
CA SER A 197 20.84 -5.92 23.86
C SER A 197 20.04 -6.03 22.55
N LEU A 198 19.69 -4.91 21.93
CA LEU A 198 18.78 -4.85 20.79
C LEU A 198 19.34 -5.56 19.55
N GLU A 199 18.64 -6.61 19.10
CA GLU A 199 18.97 -7.36 17.89
C GLU A 199 18.14 -6.96 16.68
N SER A 200 16.90 -6.48 16.87
CA SER A 200 16.00 -6.04 15.81
C SER A 200 15.39 -4.68 16.14
N LEU A 201 15.49 -3.73 15.22
CA LEU A 201 14.93 -2.39 15.32
C LEU A 201 14.10 -2.05 14.09
N ASP A 202 12.82 -1.77 14.32
CA ASP A 202 11.90 -1.29 13.30
C ASP A 202 11.59 0.20 13.55
N LEU A 203 11.86 1.03 12.54
CA LEU A 203 11.63 2.47 12.50
C LEU A 203 10.71 2.83 11.32
N SER A 204 9.81 1.94 10.94
CA SER A 204 8.94 2.13 9.78
C SER A 204 8.02 3.33 9.95
N ASN A 205 7.90 4.13 8.88
CA ASN A 205 7.04 5.32 8.83
C ASN A 205 7.33 6.31 9.99
N THR A 206 8.58 6.73 10.17
CA THR A 206 9.00 7.62 11.26
C THR A 206 9.48 9.01 10.82
N LEU A 207 9.15 9.39 9.58
CA LEU A 207 9.53 10.65 8.93
C LEU A 207 11.05 10.86 8.79
N LEU A 208 11.86 9.80 8.87
CA LEU A 208 13.32 9.93 8.77
C LEU A 208 13.72 10.34 7.36
N SER A 209 14.53 11.40 7.24
CA SER A 209 15.07 11.85 5.96
C SER A 209 16.56 11.54 5.78
N THR A 210 17.21 10.99 6.81
CA THR A 210 18.63 10.63 6.83
C THR A 210 18.81 9.24 7.42
N PHE A 211 19.90 8.56 7.05
CA PHE A 211 20.24 7.27 7.63
C PHE A 211 20.74 7.42 9.09
N PRO A 212 20.28 6.59 10.05
CA PRO A 212 20.56 6.75 11.48
C PRO A 212 22.00 6.34 11.86
N ALA A 213 22.97 7.22 11.62
CA ALA A 213 24.41 6.97 11.80
C ALA A 213 24.82 6.60 13.24
N LYS A 214 24.07 7.05 14.25
CA LYS A 214 24.38 6.85 15.68
C LYS A 214 23.92 5.51 16.26
N LEU A 215 23.32 4.65 15.45
CA LEU A 215 23.00 3.27 15.85
C LEU A 215 24.24 2.35 15.90
N SER A 216 25.43 2.84 15.51
CA SER A 216 26.68 2.10 15.66
C SER A 216 27.04 1.77 17.11
N THR A 217 26.37 2.34 18.11
CA THR A 217 26.52 1.91 19.51
C THR A 217 25.84 0.56 19.79
N LEU A 218 24.89 0.13 18.96
CA LEU A 218 24.13 -1.11 19.09
C LEU A 218 24.84 -2.27 18.36
N GLN A 219 25.93 -2.75 18.95
CA GLN A 219 26.87 -3.70 18.34
C GLN A 219 26.27 -5.09 18.02
N VAL A 220 25.11 -5.43 18.56
CA VAL A 220 24.41 -6.70 18.33
C VAL A 220 23.20 -6.57 17.41
N LEU A 221 22.94 -5.37 16.85
CA LEU A 221 21.82 -5.12 15.96
C LEU A 221 21.98 -5.87 14.63
N LYS A 222 21.13 -6.87 14.39
CA LYS A 222 21.14 -7.74 13.21
C LYS A 222 20.12 -7.33 12.18
N GLU A 223 19.01 -6.75 12.60
CA GLU A 223 17.90 -6.34 11.74
C GLU A 223 17.59 -4.86 11.94
N LEU A 224 17.52 -4.14 10.83
CA LEU A 224 17.14 -2.73 10.80
C LEU A 224 16.11 -2.51 9.70
N VAL A 225 14.90 -2.12 10.09
CA VAL A 225 13.80 -1.79 9.19
C VAL A 225 13.59 -0.28 9.21
N LEU A 226 13.66 0.34 8.04
CA LEU A 226 13.52 1.79 7.82
C LEU A 226 12.46 2.04 6.73
N ASP A 227 11.50 1.13 6.57
CA ASP A 227 10.52 1.17 5.49
C ASP A 227 9.61 2.41 5.60
N ASN A 228 9.09 2.88 4.47
CA ASN A 228 8.16 4.01 4.41
C ASN A 228 8.71 5.33 5.02
N ASN A 229 10.02 5.57 4.90
CA ASN A 229 10.65 6.83 5.31
C ASN A 229 11.03 7.69 4.09
N TYR A 230 11.80 8.76 4.28
CA TYR A 230 12.16 9.74 3.26
C TYR A 230 13.68 9.84 3.09
N VAL A 231 14.40 8.74 3.35
CA VAL A 231 15.87 8.71 3.24
C VAL A 231 16.26 8.77 1.77
N THR A 232 17.16 9.68 1.42
CA THR A 232 17.56 9.94 0.03
C THR A 232 18.90 9.33 -0.37
N THR A 233 19.83 9.15 0.59
CA THR A 233 21.12 8.52 0.35
C THR A 233 21.57 7.65 1.53
N VAL A 234 22.38 6.63 1.23
CA VAL A 234 23.18 5.89 2.22
C VAL A 234 24.60 5.72 1.68
N ASP A 235 25.51 6.58 2.13
CA ASP A 235 26.87 6.65 1.56
C ASP A 235 27.95 6.00 2.42
N SER A 236 27.64 5.69 3.68
CA SER A 236 28.53 4.91 4.54
C SER A 236 27.72 4.11 5.55
N THR A 237 28.33 3.06 6.10
CA THR A 237 27.72 2.28 7.18
C THR A 237 27.72 3.00 8.52
N ASN A 238 28.46 4.12 8.64
CA ASN A 238 28.67 4.85 9.89
C ASN A 238 29.14 3.97 11.06
N GLY A 239 29.88 2.90 10.76
CA GLY A 239 30.39 1.95 11.75
C GLY A 239 29.42 0.85 12.16
N ILE A 240 28.24 0.76 11.53
CA ILE A 240 27.28 -0.32 11.75
C ILE A 240 27.64 -1.51 10.86
N ASP A 241 28.23 -2.56 11.42
CA ASP A 241 28.68 -3.75 10.69
C ASP A 241 28.06 -5.07 11.21
N SER A 242 27.10 -4.97 12.13
CA SER A 242 26.39 -6.12 12.70
C SER A 242 25.15 -6.53 11.89
N ILE A 243 24.65 -5.65 11.02
CA ILE A 243 23.39 -5.85 10.29
C ILE A 243 23.52 -7.01 9.29
N THR A 244 22.55 -7.92 9.38
CA THR A 244 22.33 -9.05 8.47
C THR A 244 21.09 -8.87 7.60
N THR A 245 20.10 -8.13 8.08
CA THR A 245 18.88 -7.78 7.34
C THR A 245 18.70 -6.27 7.39
N LEU A 246 18.72 -5.62 6.22
CA LEU A 246 18.44 -4.19 6.06
C LEU A 246 17.23 -4.03 5.13
N SER A 247 16.18 -3.42 5.65
CA SER A 247 15.02 -3.00 4.87
C SER A 247 14.93 -1.47 4.84
N MET A 248 14.86 -0.91 3.65
CA MET A 248 14.66 0.52 3.38
C MET A 248 13.68 0.69 2.23
N GLN A 249 12.59 -0.08 2.23
CA GLN A 249 11.58 -0.03 1.18
C GLN A 249 10.80 1.29 1.22
N ASN A 250 10.25 1.71 0.08
CA ASN A 250 9.39 2.90 -0.03
C ASN A 250 10.04 4.17 0.55
N ASN A 251 11.34 4.33 0.34
CA ASN A 251 12.11 5.53 0.67
C ASN A 251 12.36 6.37 -0.59
N ASP A 252 13.14 7.44 -0.45
CA ASP A 252 13.47 8.34 -1.57
C ASP A 252 14.91 8.10 -2.07
N LEU A 253 15.45 6.88 -1.89
CA LEU A 253 16.86 6.59 -2.18
C LEU A 253 17.15 6.76 -3.67
N ALA A 254 17.93 7.79 -3.98
CA ALA A 254 18.50 8.00 -5.31
C ALA A 254 19.95 7.46 -5.40
N ASN A 255 20.63 7.31 -4.25
CA ASN A 255 21.98 6.77 -4.17
C ASN A 255 22.14 5.81 -2.98
N PHE A 256 22.78 4.66 -3.21
CA PHE A 256 23.11 3.70 -2.17
C PHE A 256 24.52 3.17 -2.41
N SER A 257 25.50 3.72 -1.68
CA SER A 257 26.92 3.41 -1.87
C SER A 257 27.59 2.76 -0.65
N ALA A 258 26.87 2.64 0.48
CA ALA A 258 27.34 1.90 1.64
C ALA A 258 27.50 0.40 1.36
N VAL A 259 28.49 -0.22 2.02
CA VAL A 259 28.76 -1.66 1.97
C VAL A 259 28.69 -2.23 3.38
N PHE A 260 27.61 -2.94 3.69
CA PHE A 260 27.47 -3.67 4.96
C PHE A 260 28.01 -5.09 4.79
N SER A 261 29.10 -5.44 5.48
CA SER A 261 29.86 -6.67 5.17
C SER A 261 29.11 -7.97 5.49
N LYS A 262 28.14 -7.91 6.41
CA LYS A 262 27.36 -9.06 6.88
C LYS A 262 25.93 -9.13 6.36
N VAL A 263 25.50 -8.17 5.54
CA VAL A 263 24.12 -8.17 5.03
C VAL A 263 23.87 -9.38 4.13
N GLU A 264 22.87 -10.16 4.50
CA GLU A 264 22.36 -11.31 3.77
C GLU A 264 21.05 -10.96 3.05
N ASN A 265 20.21 -10.11 3.64
CA ASN A 265 18.93 -9.70 3.06
C ASN A 265 18.88 -8.17 2.94
N LEU A 266 18.75 -7.68 1.71
CA LEU A 266 18.69 -6.26 1.41
C LEU A 266 17.42 -5.93 0.64
N TYR A 267 16.55 -5.11 1.24
CA TYR A 267 15.29 -4.69 0.65
C TYR A 267 15.30 -3.19 0.41
N LEU A 268 15.33 -2.81 -0.86
CA LEU A 268 15.41 -1.43 -1.37
C LEU A 268 14.29 -1.15 -2.38
N GLY A 269 13.23 -1.97 -2.41
CA GLY A 269 12.05 -1.78 -3.28
C GLY A 269 11.37 -0.43 -3.06
N GLY A 270 10.72 0.12 -4.08
CA GLY A 270 9.97 1.38 -3.95
C GLY A 270 10.83 2.63 -3.73
N ASN A 271 12.10 2.61 -4.14
CA ASN A 271 13.01 3.75 -4.09
C ASN A 271 13.21 4.40 -5.46
N ASN A 272 13.89 5.55 -5.49
CA ASN A 272 14.22 6.29 -6.71
C ASN A 272 15.55 5.82 -7.36
N LEU A 273 15.86 4.52 -7.26
CA LEU A 273 17.08 3.93 -7.82
C LEU A 273 16.88 3.72 -9.33
N THR A 274 17.73 4.35 -10.14
CA THR A 274 17.69 4.23 -11.62
C THR A 274 18.48 3.04 -12.16
N SER A 275 19.31 2.42 -11.32
CA SER A 275 20.11 1.25 -11.65
C SER A 275 20.47 0.50 -10.37
N ILE A 276 20.94 -0.75 -10.50
CA ILE A 276 21.50 -1.52 -9.39
C ILE A 276 22.76 -0.80 -8.87
N PRO A 277 22.79 -0.30 -7.62
CA PRO A 277 23.95 0.40 -7.10
C PRO A 277 25.21 -0.47 -7.10
N SER A 278 26.35 0.09 -7.51
CA SER A 278 27.60 -0.67 -7.67
C SER A 278 28.11 -1.29 -6.37
N ALA A 279 27.80 -0.67 -5.23
CA ALA A 279 28.13 -1.18 -3.90
C ALA A 279 27.57 -2.59 -3.67
N ILE A 280 26.39 -2.90 -4.22
CA ILE A 280 25.71 -4.19 -4.05
C ILE A 280 26.58 -5.36 -4.55
N TYR A 281 27.36 -5.17 -5.62
CA TYR A 281 28.25 -6.20 -6.14
C TYR A 281 29.40 -6.55 -5.19
N SER A 282 29.65 -5.74 -4.15
CA SER A 282 30.66 -5.99 -3.12
C SER A 282 30.11 -6.77 -1.92
N TYR A 283 28.81 -7.06 -1.86
CA TYR A 283 28.20 -7.79 -0.76
C TYR A 283 28.42 -9.30 -0.93
N SER A 284 29.44 -9.84 -0.28
CA SER A 284 29.81 -11.26 -0.38
C SER A 284 28.82 -12.20 0.31
N SER A 285 28.05 -11.71 1.29
CA SER A 285 27.11 -12.49 2.09
C SER A 285 25.66 -12.42 1.59
N LEU A 286 25.40 -11.63 0.54
CA LEU A 286 24.04 -11.33 0.06
C LEU A 286 23.36 -12.58 -0.50
N LYS A 287 22.22 -12.94 0.08
CA LYS A 287 21.34 -14.04 -0.33
C LYS A 287 20.09 -13.52 -1.02
N THR A 288 19.52 -12.42 -0.52
CA THR A 288 18.27 -11.85 -0.99
C THR A 288 18.46 -10.37 -1.31
N LEU A 289 18.04 -9.95 -2.51
CA LEU A 289 18.03 -8.56 -2.94
C LEU A 289 16.66 -8.22 -3.54
N ASN A 290 15.99 -7.21 -2.99
CA ASN A 290 14.79 -6.60 -3.55
C ASN A 290 15.12 -5.14 -3.92
N LEU A 291 14.99 -4.76 -5.18
CA LEU A 291 15.26 -3.39 -5.66
C LEU A 291 14.02 -2.75 -6.31
N GLN A 292 13.21 -3.56 -6.97
CA GLN A 292 11.99 -3.15 -7.66
C GLN A 292 11.15 -4.41 -7.87
N LEU A 293 9.84 -4.33 -7.62
CA LEU A 293 8.95 -5.41 -8.03
C LEU A 293 8.85 -5.39 -9.56
N LEU A 294 9.18 -6.53 -10.17
CA LEU A 294 9.00 -6.78 -11.59
C LEU A 294 8.12 -8.01 -11.78
N ALA A 295 7.32 -8.01 -12.84
CA ALA A 295 6.59 -9.19 -13.25
C ALA A 295 7.50 -10.07 -14.15
N SER A 296 7.74 -11.32 -13.73
CA SER A 296 8.50 -12.30 -14.51
C SER A 296 7.56 -13.27 -15.23
N LYS A 297 7.44 -13.13 -16.56
CA LYS A 297 6.72 -14.09 -17.41
C LYS A 297 7.69 -15.16 -17.89
N ARG A 298 7.32 -16.44 -17.71
CA ARG A 298 8.14 -17.60 -18.09
C ARG A 298 7.31 -18.66 -18.81
N LEU A 299 7.95 -19.41 -19.71
CA LEU A 299 7.33 -20.60 -20.28
C LEU A 299 7.21 -21.69 -19.20
N ARG A 300 6.00 -22.26 -19.10
CA ARG A 300 5.76 -23.44 -18.26
C ARG A 300 6.69 -24.58 -18.66
N PRO A 301 7.16 -25.42 -17.72
CA PRO A 301 8.12 -26.49 -18.00
C PRO A 301 7.71 -27.37 -19.20
N GLU A 302 6.42 -27.70 -19.31
CA GLU A 302 5.90 -28.58 -20.37
C GLU A 302 5.91 -27.91 -21.76
N ARG A 303 6.01 -26.58 -21.81
CA ARG A 303 6.04 -25.78 -23.03
C ARG A 303 7.44 -25.30 -23.41
N ARG A 304 8.51 -25.72 -22.72
CA ARG A 304 9.91 -25.32 -23.05
C ARG A 304 10.48 -26.07 -24.26
N THR A 305 9.74 -26.11 -25.37
CA THR A 305 10.23 -26.66 -26.65
C THR A 305 10.81 -25.54 -27.50
N LYS A 306 11.75 -25.86 -28.40
CA LYS A 306 12.37 -24.86 -29.31
C LYS A 306 11.35 -23.99 -30.04
N LYS A 307 10.21 -24.56 -30.46
CA LYS A 307 9.13 -23.84 -31.14
C LYS A 307 8.49 -22.78 -30.24
N HIS A 308 8.18 -23.12 -28.99
CA HIS A 308 7.57 -22.19 -28.05
C HIS A 308 8.58 -21.15 -27.56
N THR A 309 9.85 -21.53 -27.34
CA THR A 309 10.92 -20.59 -27.00
C THR A 309 11.10 -19.57 -28.12
N ALA A 310 11.12 -20.00 -29.39
CA ALA A 310 11.18 -19.09 -30.52
C ALA A 310 9.98 -18.14 -30.57
N ALA A 311 8.76 -18.65 -30.38
CA ALA A 311 7.56 -17.81 -30.32
C ALA A 311 7.61 -16.80 -29.15
N PHE A 312 8.14 -17.20 -28.00
CA PHE A 312 8.29 -16.34 -26.83
C PHE A 312 9.37 -15.26 -27.05
N VAL A 313 10.46 -15.58 -27.76
CA VAL A 313 11.47 -14.59 -28.17
C VAL A 313 10.87 -13.57 -29.14
N GLU A 314 10.05 -14.00 -30.10
CA GLU A 314 9.36 -13.07 -31.01
C GLU A 314 8.36 -12.17 -30.26
N GLU A 315 7.69 -12.68 -29.23
CA GLU A 315 6.86 -11.85 -28.34
C GLU A 315 7.70 -10.80 -27.59
N ILE A 316 8.83 -11.19 -27.01
CA ILE A 316 9.75 -10.25 -26.33
C ILE A 316 10.21 -9.16 -27.31
N LYS A 317 10.62 -9.53 -28.52
CA LYS A 317 11.05 -8.58 -29.56
C LYS A 317 9.92 -7.64 -29.97
N LEU A 318 8.69 -8.15 -30.09
CA LEU A 318 7.54 -7.33 -30.43
C LEU A 318 7.31 -6.25 -29.36
N ILE A 319 7.22 -6.65 -28.08
CA ILE A 319 6.95 -5.74 -26.97
C ILE A 319 8.10 -4.75 -26.74
N ALA A 320 9.34 -5.16 -27.02
CA ALA A 320 10.51 -4.28 -26.93
C ALA A 320 10.44 -3.04 -27.85
N ASN A 321 9.56 -3.05 -28.87
CA ASN A 321 9.35 -1.92 -29.77
C ASN A 321 8.19 -1.01 -29.34
N PHE A 322 7.50 -1.31 -28.24
CA PHE A 322 6.40 -0.48 -27.76
C PHE A 322 6.90 0.66 -26.89
N ASP A 323 6.33 1.84 -27.12
CA ASP A 323 6.51 3.03 -26.31
C ASP A 323 5.15 3.73 -26.19
N HIS A 324 4.37 3.33 -25.18
CA HIS A 324 3.04 3.85 -24.93
C HIS A 324 2.65 3.68 -23.46
N PRO A 325 2.05 4.69 -22.79
CA PRO A 325 1.73 4.64 -21.36
C PRO A 325 0.73 3.54 -21.00
N ASN A 326 -0.24 3.24 -21.89
CA ASN A 326 -1.27 2.21 -21.64
C ASN A 326 -0.91 0.80 -22.14
N LEU A 327 0.36 0.52 -22.42
CA LEU A 327 0.86 -0.83 -22.68
C LEU A 327 1.84 -1.23 -21.57
N VAL A 328 1.77 -2.47 -21.11
CA VAL A 328 2.70 -2.97 -20.09
C VAL A 328 4.13 -2.96 -20.64
N ARG A 329 5.00 -2.20 -19.98
CA ARG A 329 6.37 -1.94 -20.39
C ARG A 329 7.26 -3.15 -20.15
N LEU A 330 8.04 -3.49 -21.18
CA LEU A 330 9.17 -4.41 -21.05
C LEU A 330 10.33 -3.71 -20.37
N ILE A 331 10.81 -4.28 -19.27
CA ILE A 331 12.06 -3.87 -18.61
C ILE A 331 13.26 -4.55 -19.27
N GLY A 332 13.10 -5.83 -19.61
CA GLY A 332 14.13 -6.59 -20.29
C GLY A 332 13.83 -8.08 -20.34
N ALA A 333 14.87 -8.86 -20.63
CA ALA A 333 14.83 -10.31 -20.55
C ALA A 333 16.01 -10.82 -19.75
N ALA A 334 15.82 -11.92 -19.02
CA ALA A 334 16.84 -12.56 -18.21
C ALA A 334 16.86 -14.07 -18.48
N TRP A 335 18.05 -14.68 -18.47
CA TRP A 335 18.21 -16.12 -18.59
C TRP A 335 19.56 -16.56 -18.01
N THR A 336 19.59 -17.75 -17.41
CA THR A 336 20.84 -18.43 -17.02
C THR A 336 21.24 -19.46 -18.07
N VAL A 337 20.23 -20.14 -18.62
CA VAL A 337 20.30 -21.06 -19.76
C VAL A 337 19.10 -20.79 -20.67
N GLU A 338 19.18 -21.16 -21.95
CA GLU A 338 18.14 -20.88 -22.95
C GLU A 338 16.73 -21.36 -22.55
N THR A 339 16.65 -22.44 -21.75
CA THR A 339 15.40 -23.03 -21.27
C THR A 339 14.78 -22.28 -20.08
N ASP A 340 15.49 -21.32 -19.48
CA ASP A 340 15.01 -20.47 -18.39
C ASP A 340 14.88 -19.00 -18.83
N LEU A 341 14.54 -18.76 -20.10
CA LEU A 341 14.25 -17.42 -20.59
C LEU A 341 13.06 -16.81 -19.85
N GLN A 342 13.26 -15.59 -19.34
CA GLN A 342 12.30 -14.80 -18.59
C GLN A 342 12.10 -13.45 -19.27
N MET A 343 10.86 -13.04 -19.42
CA MET A 343 10.48 -11.68 -19.81
C MET A 343 10.21 -10.91 -18.53
N LEU A 344 10.92 -9.80 -18.33
CA LEU A 344 10.78 -8.92 -17.18
C LEU A 344 9.95 -7.71 -17.58
N LEU A 345 8.77 -7.58 -16.99
CA LEU A 345 7.80 -6.53 -17.23
C LEU A 345 7.71 -5.63 -15.99
N GLU A 346 7.25 -4.40 -16.16
CA GLU A 346 6.80 -3.62 -15.01
C GLU A 346 5.74 -4.41 -14.24
N TYR A 347 5.79 -4.32 -12.91
CA TYR A 347 4.78 -4.91 -12.06
C TYR A 347 3.57 -3.98 -11.98
N MET A 348 2.37 -4.58 -11.93
CA MET A 348 1.10 -3.85 -11.90
C MET A 348 0.38 -4.24 -10.60
N GLU A 349 0.45 -3.37 -9.60
CA GLU A 349 0.10 -3.65 -8.20
C GLU A 349 -1.38 -3.99 -8.01
N GLY A 350 -2.26 -3.35 -8.79
CA GLY A 350 -3.70 -3.59 -8.79
C GLY A 350 -4.12 -4.93 -9.39
N GLY A 351 -3.19 -5.70 -9.95
CA GLY A 351 -3.48 -6.97 -10.61
C GLY A 351 -4.28 -6.79 -11.89
N ASP A 352 -5.05 -7.80 -12.28
CA ASP A 352 -5.88 -7.76 -13.49
C ASP A 352 -7.28 -7.18 -13.25
N LEU A 353 -7.87 -6.58 -14.28
CA LEU A 353 -9.19 -5.94 -14.23
C LEU A 353 -10.30 -6.94 -13.85
N ARG A 354 -10.15 -8.24 -14.15
CA ARG A 354 -11.14 -9.24 -13.74
C ARG A 354 -11.16 -9.41 -12.23
N ARG A 355 -10.01 -9.33 -11.57
CA ARG A 355 -9.93 -9.32 -10.10
C ARG A 355 -10.62 -8.09 -9.52
N TYR A 356 -10.32 -6.89 -10.04
CA TYR A 356 -10.98 -5.65 -9.61
C TYR A 356 -12.51 -5.72 -9.73
N LEU A 357 -13.03 -6.21 -10.86
CA LEU A 357 -14.47 -6.32 -11.08
C LEU A 357 -15.13 -7.46 -10.29
N ALA A 358 -14.36 -8.41 -9.77
CA ALA A 358 -14.89 -9.48 -8.91
C ALA A 358 -14.96 -9.07 -7.43
N ASP A 359 -14.33 -7.96 -7.05
CA ASP A 359 -14.39 -7.44 -5.69
C ASP A 359 -15.83 -6.99 -5.36
N PRO A 360 -16.44 -7.49 -4.27
CA PRO A 360 -17.77 -7.07 -3.82
C PRO A 360 -17.89 -5.56 -3.55
N ASN A 361 -16.78 -4.89 -3.22
CA ASN A 361 -16.73 -3.47 -2.94
C ASN A 361 -16.71 -2.61 -4.23
N THR A 362 -16.43 -3.22 -5.39
CA THR A 362 -16.42 -2.48 -6.66
C THR A 362 -17.86 -2.15 -7.08
N PRO A 363 -18.22 -0.85 -7.20
CA PRO A 363 -19.58 -0.47 -7.59
C PRO A 363 -19.97 -1.04 -8.94
N SER A 364 -21.24 -1.45 -9.10
CA SER A 364 -21.78 -1.82 -10.40
C SER A 364 -22.14 -0.58 -11.21
N GLY A 365 -21.95 -0.62 -12.53
CA GLY A 365 -22.16 0.53 -13.41
C GLY A 365 -20.92 1.35 -13.65
N TRP A 366 -21.10 2.46 -14.34
CA TRP A 366 -20.02 3.35 -14.74
C TRP A 366 -19.66 4.34 -13.65
N THR A 367 -18.42 4.23 -13.18
CA THR A 367 -17.75 5.20 -12.29
C THR A 367 -16.67 5.94 -13.08
N THR A 368 -16.17 7.06 -12.55
CA THR A 368 -15.04 7.79 -13.15
C THR A 368 -13.84 6.87 -13.39
N THR A 369 -13.51 6.02 -12.42
CA THR A 369 -12.42 5.04 -12.52
C THR A 369 -12.62 4.07 -13.70
N LYS A 370 -13.82 3.54 -13.89
CA LYS A 370 -14.10 2.61 -15.00
C LYS A 370 -14.09 3.30 -16.36
N PHE A 371 -14.49 4.57 -16.42
CA PHE A 371 -14.33 5.38 -17.63
C PHE A 371 -12.85 5.57 -17.98
N ASN A 372 -12.01 5.91 -17.00
CA ASN A 372 -10.57 6.05 -17.20
C ASN A 372 -9.96 4.73 -17.71
N ILE A 373 -10.30 3.60 -17.09
CA ILE A 373 -9.86 2.27 -17.55
C ILE A 373 -10.29 2.01 -19.00
N ALA A 374 -11.53 2.33 -19.38
CA ALA A 374 -11.99 2.15 -20.76
C ALA A 374 -11.23 3.04 -21.75
N ILE A 375 -10.93 4.29 -21.36
CA ILE A 375 -10.14 5.23 -22.17
C ILE A 375 -8.71 4.70 -22.34
N ASP A 376 -8.05 4.32 -21.26
CA ASP A 376 -6.69 3.76 -21.28
C ASP A 376 -6.58 2.56 -22.24
N VAL A 377 -7.55 1.64 -22.18
CA VAL A 377 -7.55 0.45 -23.05
C VAL A 377 -7.79 0.82 -24.51
N ILE A 378 -8.66 1.79 -24.83
CA ILE A 378 -8.88 2.19 -26.23
C ILE A 378 -7.69 2.96 -26.78
N GLU A 379 -7.00 3.78 -25.98
CA GLU A 379 -5.76 4.47 -26.38
C GLU A 379 -4.65 3.46 -26.72
N ALA A 380 -4.52 2.41 -25.92
CA ALA A 380 -3.64 1.28 -26.23
C ALA A 380 -3.98 0.66 -27.60
N LEU A 381 -5.26 0.44 -27.92
CA LEU A 381 -5.68 -0.08 -29.23
C LEU A 381 -5.43 0.92 -30.37
N VAL A 382 -5.65 2.22 -30.15
CA VAL A 382 -5.31 3.28 -31.12
C VAL A 382 -3.84 3.18 -31.51
N TYR A 383 -2.95 3.06 -30.52
CA TYR A 383 -1.52 2.90 -30.75
C TYR A 383 -1.21 1.63 -31.56
N LEU A 384 -1.71 0.46 -31.16
CA LEU A 384 -1.48 -0.81 -31.86
C LEU A 384 -2.02 -0.80 -33.30
N HIS A 385 -3.21 -0.23 -33.51
CA HIS A 385 -3.84 -0.16 -34.83
C HIS A 385 -3.19 0.88 -35.75
N SER A 386 -2.37 1.79 -35.22
CA SER A 386 -1.64 2.81 -35.98
C SER A 386 -0.38 2.29 -36.70
N PHE A 387 0.10 1.10 -36.34
CA PHE A 387 1.24 0.48 -37.03
C PHE A 387 0.93 0.22 -38.51
N GLN A 388 1.97 0.17 -39.34
CA GLN A 388 1.85 -0.14 -40.76
C GLN A 388 2.68 -1.39 -41.11
N PRO A 389 2.06 -2.56 -41.38
CA PRO A 389 0.62 -2.83 -41.31
C PRO A 389 0.07 -2.81 -39.86
N PRO A 390 -1.26 -2.70 -39.65
CA PRO A 390 -1.84 -2.67 -38.30
C PRO A 390 -1.51 -3.91 -37.48
N LEU A 391 -1.22 -3.71 -36.18
CA LEU A 391 -0.98 -4.77 -35.22
C LEU A 391 -2.29 -5.08 -34.47
N VAL A 392 -2.78 -6.32 -34.59
CA VAL A 392 -4.01 -6.77 -33.93
C VAL A 392 -3.65 -7.54 -32.65
N HIS A 393 -4.29 -7.22 -31.53
CA HIS A 393 -4.02 -7.84 -30.22
C HIS A 393 -4.50 -9.29 -30.15
N ARG A 394 -5.74 -9.55 -30.59
CA ARG A 394 -6.39 -10.88 -30.72
C ARG A 394 -6.75 -11.61 -29.43
N ASP A 395 -6.28 -11.17 -28.27
CA ASP A 395 -6.65 -11.74 -26.97
C ASP A 395 -7.05 -10.65 -25.96
N LEU A 396 -7.81 -9.64 -26.40
CA LEU A 396 -8.30 -8.59 -25.51
C LEU A 396 -9.40 -9.14 -24.59
N LYS A 397 -9.17 -9.08 -23.27
CA LYS A 397 -10.08 -9.51 -22.21
C LYS A 397 -9.68 -8.86 -20.88
N SER A 398 -10.57 -8.85 -19.90
CA SER A 398 -10.31 -8.25 -18.59
C SER A 398 -9.09 -8.83 -17.86
N LYS A 399 -8.73 -10.10 -18.08
CA LYS A 399 -7.51 -10.69 -17.50
C LYS A 399 -6.20 -10.15 -18.08
N ASN A 400 -6.25 -9.55 -19.27
CA ASN A 400 -5.08 -9.02 -19.96
C ASN A 400 -4.99 -7.49 -19.82
N VAL A 401 -5.94 -6.87 -19.12
CA VAL A 401 -5.88 -5.46 -18.71
C VAL A 401 -5.39 -5.44 -17.26
N LEU A 402 -4.20 -4.90 -17.02
CA LEU A 402 -3.60 -4.80 -15.69
C LEU A 402 -3.74 -3.38 -15.14
N LEU A 403 -3.80 -3.24 -13.82
CA LEU A 403 -4.04 -1.98 -13.13
C LEU A 403 -2.84 -1.62 -12.23
N SER A 404 -2.43 -0.35 -12.24
CA SER A 404 -1.43 0.19 -11.29
C SER A 404 -2.07 0.45 -9.92
N SER A 405 -1.26 0.85 -8.93
CA SER A 405 -1.77 1.37 -7.65
C SER A 405 -2.71 2.56 -7.81
N ASP A 406 -2.50 3.38 -8.84
CA ASP A 406 -3.26 4.59 -9.11
C ASP A 406 -4.48 4.35 -10.01
N MET A 407 -4.85 3.08 -10.24
CA MET A 407 -5.96 2.65 -11.09
C MET A 407 -5.81 3.03 -12.58
N GLU A 408 -4.58 3.25 -13.05
CA GLU A 408 -4.28 3.38 -14.48
C GLU A 408 -4.24 1.99 -15.13
N ALA A 409 -4.88 1.86 -16.31
CA ALA A 409 -4.93 0.58 -17.00
C ALA A 409 -3.85 0.45 -18.08
N LYS A 410 -3.22 -0.72 -18.13
CA LYS A 410 -2.28 -1.10 -19.17
C LYS A 410 -2.63 -2.45 -19.79
N LEU A 411 -2.63 -2.50 -21.11
CA LEU A 411 -2.88 -3.72 -21.87
C LEU A 411 -1.62 -4.60 -21.91
N SER A 412 -1.80 -5.90 -21.76
CA SER A 412 -0.75 -6.91 -21.65
C SER A 412 -1.04 -8.17 -22.48
N ASP A 413 -0.09 -9.10 -22.51
CA ASP A 413 -0.16 -10.43 -23.16
C ASP A 413 -0.29 -10.40 -24.70
N PHE A 414 0.82 -10.06 -25.35
CA PHE A 414 0.91 -9.93 -26.81
C PHE A 414 1.35 -11.22 -27.52
N GLY A 415 1.32 -12.38 -26.85
CA GLY A 415 1.77 -13.66 -27.42
C GLY A 415 1.00 -14.09 -28.68
N THR A 416 -0.26 -13.67 -28.80
CA THR A 416 -1.12 -13.91 -29.97
C THR A 416 -1.11 -12.78 -30.99
N SER A 417 -0.55 -11.62 -30.64
CA SER A 417 -0.59 -10.41 -31.47
C SER A 417 0.14 -10.60 -32.79
N ARG A 418 -0.43 -10.10 -33.88
CA ARG A 418 0.16 -10.25 -35.22
C ARG A 418 -0.09 -9.00 -36.06
N PHE A 419 0.94 -8.64 -36.82
CA PHE A 419 0.80 -7.73 -37.94
C PHE A 419 -0.10 -8.36 -38.98
N ARG A 420 -0.96 -7.58 -39.64
CA ARG A 420 -1.80 -8.06 -40.74
C ARG A 420 -0.92 -8.40 -41.96
N SER A 421 -0.35 -9.61 -42.00
CA SER A 421 0.28 -10.23 -43.17
C SER A 421 -0.43 -11.53 -43.53
N SER A 422 -0.38 -11.93 -44.80
CA SER A 422 -1.10 -13.05 -45.42
C SER A 422 -0.69 -14.47 -44.95
N ASP A 423 -0.08 -14.60 -43.77
CA ASP A 423 0.48 -15.87 -43.29
C ASP A 423 -0.54 -16.69 -42.48
N LYS A 424 -1.12 -17.65 -43.20
CA LYS A 424 -2.09 -18.65 -42.76
C LYS A 424 -1.47 -19.66 -41.80
N THR A 425 -1.41 -19.38 -40.49
CA THR A 425 -1.39 -20.46 -39.49
C THR A 425 -2.11 -20.06 -38.20
N MET A 426 -3.13 -20.85 -37.87
CA MET A 426 -3.97 -20.69 -36.67
C MET A 426 -3.56 -21.72 -35.61
N THR A 427 -3.39 -21.26 -34.36
CA THR A 427 -3.35 -22.14 -33.18
C THR A 427 -4.48 -21.73 -32.24
N GLY A 428 -5.60 -22.44 -32.33
CA GLY A 428 -6.73 -22.32 -31.41
C GLY A 428 -6.37 -22.98 -30.08
N GLY A 429 -6.19 -22.17 -29.03
CA GLY A 429 -6.10 -22.62 -27.65
C GLY A 429 -7.47 -22.57 -26.99
N VAL A 430 -7.90 -23.70 -26.42
CA VAL A 430 -9.10 -23.82 -25.60
C VAL A 430 -8.87 -23.03 -24.30
N GLY A 431 -9.48 -21.85 -24.17
CA GLY A 431 -9.39 -21.02 -22.97
C GLY A 431 -10.08 -19.67 -23.12
N THR A 432 -11.39 -19.65 -22.80
CA THR A 432 -12.26 -18.47 -22.62
C THR A 432 -12.44 -17.53 -23.82
N GLY A 433 -12.99 -18.06 -24.92
CA GLY A 433 -13.32 -17.28 -26.12
C GLY A 433 -14.50 -16.29 -26.01
N ARG A 434 -14.92 -15.90 -24.79
CA ARG A 434 -16.13 -15.07 -24.58
C ARG A 434 -15.99 -13.64 -25.12
N TRP A 435 -14.77 -13.14 -25.31
CA TRP A 435 -14.52 -11.83 -25.93
C TRP A 435 -14.31 -11.91 -27.45
N LEU A 436 -14.25 -13.12 -28.03
CA LEU A 436 -13.96 -13.28 -29.45
C LEU A 436 -15.10 -12.77 -30.34
N ALA A 437 -14.72 -12.10 -31.41
CA ALA A 437 -15.64 -11.66 -32.44
C ALA A 437 -16.25 -12.85 -33.22
N PRO A 438 -17.48 -12.72 -33.76
CA PRO A 438 -18.15 -13.80 -34.49
C PRO A 438 -17.31 -14.39 -35.63
N GLU A 439 -16.64 -13.54 -36.41
CA GLU A 439 -15.77 -13.95 -37.52
C GLU A 439 -14.54 -14.74 -37.04
N VAL A 440 -14.01 -14.41 -35.86
CA VAL A 440 -12.87 -15.14 -35.27
C VAL A 440 -13.33 -16.52 -34.79
N ILE A 441 -14.54 -16.62 -34.22
CA ILE A 441 -15.11 -17.90 -33.77
C ILE A 441 -15.44 -18.80 -34.98
N ARG A 442 -15.93 -18.23 -36.09
CA ARG A 442 -16.19 -18.97 -37.34
C ARG A 442 -14.91 -19.48 -38.00
N GLY A 443 -13.75 -18.93 -37.63
CA GLY A 443 -12.46 -19.29 -38.20
C GLY A 443 -12.21 -18.60 -39.55
N ASP A 444 -12.83 -17.44 -39.76
CA ASP A 444 -12.63 -16.64 -40.96
C ASP A 444 -11.14 -16.24 -41.05
N SER A 445 -10.54 -16.29 -42.24
CA SER A 445 -9.09 -16.11 -42.39
C SER A 445 -8.64 -14.65 -42.42
N ASP A 446 -9.57 -13.71 -42.62
CA ASP A 446 -9.29 -12.29 -42.85
C ASP A 446 -9.99 -11.39 -41.81
N TYR A 447 -9.69 -11.57 -40.52
CA TYR A 447 -10.08 -10.60 -39.49
C TYR A 447 -8.94 -9.62 -39.18
N GLY A 448 -9.32 -8.39 -38.84
CA GLY A 448 -8.39 -7.27 -38.63
C GLY A 448 -8.65 -6.52 -37.32
N PRO A 449 -8.26 -5.23 -37.23
CA PRO A 449 -8.50 -4.36 -36.08
C PRO A 449 -9.94 -4.41 -35.51
N ALA A 450 -10.94 -4.59 -36.38
CA ALA A 450 -12.35 -4.70 -35.99
C ALA A 450 -12.65 -5.87 -35.03
N ALA A 451 -11.82 -6.92 -35.00
CA ALA A 451 -11.98 -8.02 -34.04
C ALA A 451 -11.59 -7.59 -32.60
N ASP A 452 -10.57 -6.74 -32.46
CA ASP A 452 -10.24 -6.13 -31.17
C ASP A 452 -11.34 -5.17 -30.73
N ILE A 453 -12.00 -4.46 -31.67
CA ILE A 453 -13.14 -3.58 -31.36
C ILE A 453 -14.33 -4.36 -30.79
N TYR A 454 -14.64 -5.53 -31.33
CA TYR A 454 -15.67 -6.40 -30.75
C TYR A 454 -15.30 -6.87 -29.33
N SER A 455 -14.02 -7.25 -29.16
CA SER A 455 -13.49 -7.67 -27.86
C SER A 455 -13.56 -6.53 -26.84
N PHE A 456 -13.29 -5.30 -27.28
CA PHE A 456 -13.43 -4.07 -26.49
C PHE A 456 -14.90 -3.79 -26.14
N GLY A 457 -15.82 -3.90 -27.09
CA GLY A 457 -17.26 -3.79 -26.83
C GLY A 457 -17.73 -4.79 -25.77
N THR A 458 -17.20 -6.02 -25.81
CA THR A 458 -17.46 -7.05 -24.79
C THR A 458 -16.88 -6.64 -23.43
N LEU A 459 -15.66 -6.09 -23.40
CA LEU A 459 -15.05 -5.54 -22.18
C LEU A 459 -15.86 -4.40 -21.56
N LEU A 460 -16.45 -3.51 -22.38
CA LEU A 460 -17.32 -2.43 -21.89
C LEU A 460 -18.57 -2.98 -21.18
N THR A 461 -19.15 -4.09 -21.67
CA THR A 461 -20.27 -4.73 -20.97
C THR A 461 -19.85 -5.31 -19.60
N GLU A 462 -18.61 -5.79 -19.50
CA GLU A 462 -18.05 -6.31 -18.26
C GLU A 462 -17.78 -5.19 -17.26
N LEU A 463 -17.27 -4.03 -17.70
CA LEU A 463 -17.10 -2.83 -16.87
C LEU A 463 -18.43 -2.32 -16.29
N ASP A 464 -19.51 -2.32 -17.07
CA ASP A 464 -20.82 -1.89 -16.60
C ASP A 464 -21.47 -2.90 -15.63
N THR A 465 -21.35 -4.19 -15.92
CA THR A 465 -22.06 -5.24 -15.16
C THR A 465 -21.28 -5.81 -13.99
N ASN A 466 -19.95 -5.65 -13.97
CA ASN A 466 -19.00 -6.39 -13.14
C ASN A 466 -18.99 -7.92 -13.38
N GLN A 467 -19.83 -8.42 -14.29
CA GLN A 467 -20.01 -9.85 -14.52
C GLN A 467 -19.18 -10.32 -15.70
N ILE A 468 -18.78 -11.59 -15.68
CA ILE A 468 -18.17 -12.22 -16.84
C ILE A 468 -19.17 -12.16 -18.01
N PRO A 469 -18.73 -11.84 -19.25
CA PRO A 469 -19.62 -11.78 -20.40
C PRO A 469 -20.45 -13.06 -20.55
N TYR A 470 -21.75 -12.90 -20.78
CA TYR A 470 -22.74 -13.98 -20.90
C TYR A 470 -23.00 -14.82 -19.63
N ASP A 471 -22.52 -14.42 -18.44
CA ASP A 471 -22.68 -15.21 -17.22
C ASP A 471 -24.16 -15.43 -16.82
N ASN A 472 -25.02 -14.45 -17.12
CA ASN A 472 -26.46 -14.51 -16.87
C ASN A 472 -27.27 -15.25 -17.95
N VAL A 473 -26.63 -15.73 -19.04
CA VAL A 473 -27.34 -16.41 -20.13
C VAL A 473 -27.73 -17.82 -19.68
N ARG A 474 -29.02 -18.11 -19.72
CA ARG A 474 -29.58 -19.43 -19.41
C ARG A 474 -30.12 -20.08 -20.69
N ALA A 475 -29.99 -21.40 -20.79
CA ALA A 475 -30.65 -22.18 -21.83
C ALA A 475 -32.17 -22.20 -21.58
N SER A 476 -32.95 -22.64 -22.57
CA SER A 476 -34.43 -22.70 -22.50
C SER A 476 -34.97 -23.55 -21.34
N ASN A 477 -34.12 -24.39 -20.74
CA ASN A 477 -34.42 -25.23 -19.57
C ASN A 477 -33.96 -24.61 -18.24
N GLY A 478 -33.58 -23.33 -18.22
CA GLY A 478 -33.14 -22.60 -17.02
C GLY A 478 -31.72 -22.91 -16.55
N LYS A 479 -30.99 -23.84 -17.18
CA LYS A 479 -29.59 -24.14 -16.82
C LYS A 479 -28.61 -23.12 -17.39
N ILE A 480 -27.48 -22.96 -16.72
CA ILE A 480 -26.34 -22.19 -17.22
C ILE A 480 -25.87 -22.81 -18.54
N MET A 481 -25.69 -21.95 -19.54
CA MET A 481 -25.29 -22.37 -20.88
C MET A 481 -23.79 -22.72 -20.90
N SER A 482 -23.42 -23.80 -21.59
CA SER A 482 -22.00 -24.15 -21.75
C SER A 482 -21.28 -23.17 -22.67
N ASP A 483 -19.98 -22.98 -22.45
CA ASP A 483 -19.14 -22.08 -23.26
C ASP A 483 -19.24 -22.37 -24.77
N LEU A 484 -19.23 -23.65 -25.16
CA LEU A 484 -19.36 -24.04 -26.56
C LEU A 484 -20.69 -23.58 -27.19
N THR A 485 -21.79 -23.63 -26.41
CA THR A 485 -23.11 -23.19 -26.88
C THR A 485 -23.18 -21.68 -26.99
N ILE A 486 -22.56 -20.95 -26.03
CA ILE A 486 -22.43 -19.49 -26.08
C ILE A 486 -21.69 -19.09 -27.36
N LEU A 487 -20.51 -19.66 -27.59
CA LEU A 487 -19.68 -19.38 -28.78
C LEU A 487 -20.43 -19.66 -30.08
N HIS A 488 -21.12 -20.80 -30.18
CA HIS A 488 -21.93 -21.12 -31.37
C HIS A 488 -23.04 -20.08 -31.59
N ARG A 489 -23.70 -19.61 -30.53
CA ARG A 489 -24.76 -18.59 -30.66
C ARG A 489 -24.21 -17.23 -31.07
N VAL A 490 -23.07 -16.83 -30.52
CA VAL A 490 -22.35 -15.60 -30.88
C VAL A 490 -21.91 -15.67 -32.36
N ALA A 491 -21.29 -16.76 -32.78
CA ALA A 491 -20.89 -16.98 -34.17
C ALA A 491 -22.05 -16.96 -35.18
N SER A 492 -23.26 -17.23 -34.73
CA SER A 492 -24.48 -17.20 -35.54
C SER A 492 -25.29 -15.90 -35.45
N GLY A 493 -24.77 -14.87 -34.78
CA GLY A 493 -25.45 -13.58 -34.59
C GLY A 493 -26.70 -13.64 -33.69
N LYS A 494 -26.87 -14.72 -32.90
CA LYS A 494 -28.05 -14.95 -32.06
C LYS A 494 -27.87 -14.52 -30.61
N LEU A 495 -26.65 -14.15 -30.22
CA LEU A 495 -26.30 -13.77 -28.87
C LEU A 495 -25.23 -12.69 -28.89
N HIS A 496 -25.48 -11.61 -28.16
CA HIS A 496 -24.55 -10.51 -27.95
C HIS A 496 -24.59 -10.13 -26.46
N PRO A 497 -23.47 -9.71 -25.87
CA PRO A 497 -23.44 -9.27 -24.49
C PRO A 497 -24.20 -7.94 -24.37
N LYS A 498 -24.73 -7.66 -23.18
CA LYS A 498 -25.60 -6.49 -22.94
C LYS A 498 -25.14 -5.74 -21.71
N VAL A 499 -25.19 -4.41 -21.80
CA VAL A 499 -25.12 -3.51 -20.65
C VAL A 499 -26.40 -3.59 -19.82
N ARG A 500 -26.35 -3.06 -18.60
CA ARG A 500 -27.48 -2.91 -17.69
C ARG A 500 -28.51 -1.94 -18.28
N SER A 501 -29.76 -2.08 -17.84
CA SER A 501 -30.85 -1.17 -18.24
C SER A 501 -30.65 0.27 -17.77
N THR A 502 -29.80 0.49 -16.76
CA THR A 502 -29.46 1.80 -16.21
C THR A 502 -28.26 2.46 -16.90
N CYS A 503 -27.65 1.81 -17.89
CA CYS A 503 -26.56 2.40 -18.65
C CYS A 503 -27.07 3.59 -19.49
N GLY A 504 -26.30 4.69 -19.50
CA GLY A 504 -26.62 5.87 -20.29
C GLY A 504 -26.75 5.57 -21.78
N LYS A 505 -27.66 6.27 -22.46
CA LYS A 505 -28.00 6.00 -23.87
C LYS A 505 -26.79 6.10 -24.80
N ALA A 506 -26.00 7.17 -24.69
CA ALA A 506 -24.84 7.39 -25.55
C ALA A 506 -23.82 6.23 -25.48
N LEU A 507 -23.52 5.78 -24.26
CA LEU A 507 -22.58 4.68 -24.04
C LEU A 507 -23.16 3.33 -24.48
N LYS A 508 -24.45 3.11 -24.26
CA LYS A 508 -25.13 1.91 -24.76
C LYS A 508 -25.08 1.84 -26.29
N ASP A 509 -25.36 2.95 -26.98
CA ASP A 509 -25.34 3.04 -28.44
C ASP A 509 -23.91 2.81 -28.99
N LEU A 510 -22.87 3.24 -28.27
CA LEU A 510 -21.47 2.94 -28.58
C LEU A 510 -21.13 1.45 -28.43
N VAL A 511 -21.53 0.84 -27.32
CA VAL A 511 -21.31 -0.60 -27.07
C VAL A 511 -22.01 -1.45 -28.14
N GLU A 512 -23.26 -1.12 -28.50
CA GLU A 512 -24.01 -1.84 -29.53
C GLU A 512 -23.33 -1.76 -30.90
N ARG A 513 -22.75 -0.61 -31.28
CA ARG A 513 -21.95 -0.48 -32.52
C ARG A 513 -20.65 -1.27 -32.49
N CYS A 514 -19.98 -1.36 -31.35
CA CYS A 514 -18.78 -2.19 -31.22
C CYS A 514 -19.09 -3.69 -31.40
N LEU A 515 -20.32 -4.11 -31.08
CA LEU A 515 -20.76 -5.51 -31.07
C LEU A 515 -21.52 -5.94 -32.34
N LEU A 516 -21.50 -5.12 -33.40
CA LEU A 516 -22.11 -5.46 -34.69
C LEU A 516 -21.48 -6.72 -35.28
N GLU A 517 -22.30 -7.54 -35.95
CA GLU A 517 -21.83 -8.78 -36.58
C GLU A 517 -20.88 -8.50 -37.75
N ASP A 518 -21.23 -7.52 -38.59
CA ASP A 518 -20.39 -7.07 -39.69
C ASP A 518 -19.17 -6.30 -39.15
N PRO A 519 -17.91 -6.76 -39.40
CA PRO A 519 -16.71 -6.07 -38.94
C PRO A 519 -16.53 -4.68 -39.54
N ASP A 520 -17.02 -4.44 -40.76
CA ASP A 520 -16.80 -3.19 -41.50
C ASP A 520 -17.70 -2.05 -40.99
N GLU A 521 -18.81 -2.40 -40.32
CA GLU A 521 -19.74 -1.45 -39.69
C GLU A 521 -19.30 -1.04 -38.27
N ARG A 522 -18.26 -1.67 -37.71
CA ARG A 522 -17.75 -1.35 -36.37
C ARG A 522 -16.92 -0.05 -36.42
N PRO A 523 -17.04 0.83 -35.41
CA PRO A 523 -16.25 2.05 -35.35
C PRO A 523 -14.75 1.75 -35.17
N THR A 524 -13.89 2.64 -35.65
CA THR A 524 -12.44 2.52 -35.46
C THR A 524 -12.03 2.91 -34.05
N ALA A 525 -10.87 2.42 -33.57
CA ALA A 525 -10.38 2.76 -32.24
C ALA A 525 -10.29 4.29 -31.98
N PRO A 526 -9.79 5.12 -32.93
CA PRO A 526 -9.77 6.58 -32.72
C PRO A 526 -11.16 7.21 -32.60
N ALA A 527 -12.14 6.71 -33.34
CA ALA A 527 -13.52 7.20 -33.24
C ALA A 527 -14.11 6.90 -31.85
N ILE A 528 -13.90 5.68 -31.35
CA ILE A 528 -14.34 5.27 -30.01
C ILE A 528 -13.64 6.09 -28.93
N ALA A 529 -12.34 6.32 -29.03
CA ALA A 529 -11.58 7.13 -28.08
C ALA A 529 -12.11 8.56 -27.98
N TYR A 530 -12.41 9.17 -29.13
CA TYR A 530 -13.04 10.49 -29.17
C TYR A 530 -14.42 10.49 -28.50
N GLU A 531 -15.29 9.54 -28.86
CA GLU A 531 -16.65 9.45 -28.32
C GLU A 531 -16.67 9.21 -26.81
N LEU A 532 -15.80 8.34 -26.28
CA LEU A 532 -15.69 8.07 -24.84
C LEU A 532 -15.29 9.33 -24.06
N ARG A 533 -14.36 10.14 -24.59
CA ARG A 533 -13.95 11.40 -23.95
C ARG A 533 -15.09 12.42 -23.94
N VAL A 534 -15.89 12.50 -25.01
CA VAL A 534 -17.08 13.37 -25.06
C VAL A 534 -18.09 12.94 -24.00
N ILE A 535 -18.40 11.63 -23.92
CA ILE A 535 -19.33 11.08 -22.92
C ILE A 535 -18.85 11.38 -21.50
N GLN A 536 -17.55 11.23 -21.24
CA GLN A 536 -16.96 11.51 -19.93
C GLN A 536 -17.10 13.00 -19.54
N GLN A 537 -16.87 13.93 -20.47
CA GLN A 537 -17.00 15.37 -20.23
C GLN A 537 -18.45 15.79 -19.94
N GLU A 538 -19.42 15.23 -20.67
CA GLU A 538 -20.84 15.51 -20.45
C GLU A 538 -21.31 15.06 -19.06
N MET A 539 -20.74 13.97 -18.52
CA MET A 539 -21.03 13.52 -17.16
C MET A 539 -20.37 14.39 -16.09
N ALA A 540 -19.16 14.90 -16.34
CA ALA A 540 -18.47 15.79 -15.41
C ALA A 540 -19.11 17.18 -15.33
N GLY A 541 -19.71 17.66 -16.42
CA GLY A 541 -20.40 18.97 -16.47
C GLY A 541 -21.84 18.96 -15.96
N ALA A 542 -22.38 17.81 -15.57
CA ALA A 542 -23.77 17.64 -15.08
C ALA A 542 -23.89 17.67 -13.54
N HIS A 543 -22.81 18.00 -12.83
CA HIS A 543 -22.74 18.10 -11.37
C HIS A 543 -22.64 19.55 -10.87
#